data_AF-A0A822GA47-F1
#
_entry.id   AF-A0A822GA47-F1
#
_cell.length_a   1.000
_cell.length_b   1.000
_cell.length_c   1.000
_cell.angle_alpha   90.00
_cell.angle_beta   90.00
_cell.angle_gamma   90.00
#
_symmetry.space_group_name_H-M   'P 1'
#
loop_
_entity.id
_entity.type
_entity.pdbx_description
1 polymer ?
#
loop_
_entity_poly.entity_id
_entity_poly.type
_entity_poly.pdbx_seq_one_letter_code
_entity_poly.pdbx_strand_id
1 'polypeptide(L)' 'QVLSQENIENVIRFANKHRLFILADEVYQENVYLPDSKFVSFKKVLMSLRAPYNQLELASFHSASKGWYG' A
#
# COMPACT_ATOMS: atom_id res chain seq x y z
N GLN A 1 0.06 7.51 -10.40
CA GLN A 1 -1.31 6.95 -10.23
C GLN A 1 -1.47 6.60 -8.76
N VAL A 2 -2.54 7.04 -8.10
CA VAL A 2 -2.83 6.67 -6.70
C VAL A 2 -3.74 5.44 -6.73
N LEU A 3 -3.35 4.35 -6.06
CA LEU A 3 -4.18 3.15 -5.96
C LEU A 3 -5.38 3.41 -5.04
N SER A 4 -6.57 2.99 -5.46
CA SER A 4 -7.74 2.99 -4.57
C SER A 4 -7.60 1.93 -3.49
N GLN A 5 -8.28 2.13 -2.36
CA GLN A 5 -8.32 1.12 -1.30
C GLN A 5 -8.80 -0.25 -1.84
N GLU A 6 -9.83 -0.27 -2.68
CA GLU A 6 -10.36 -1.50 -3.27
C GLU A 6 -9.31 -2.23 -4.12
N ASN A 7 -8.50 -1.50 -4.90
CA ASN A 7 -7.42 -2.13 -5.66
C ASN A 7 -6.35 -2.74 -4.74
N ILE A 8 -5.98 -2.05 -3.66
CA ILE A 8 -5.03 -2.58 -2.66
C ILE A 8 -5.58 -3.85 -2.00
N GLU A 9 -6.87 -3.86 -1.64
CA GLU A 9 -7.52 -5.04 -1.08
C GLU A 9 -7.48 -6.23 -2.05
N ASN A 10 -7.75 -6.01 -3.33
CA ASN A 10 -7.69 -7.05 -4.35
C ASN A 10 -6.27 -7.62 -4.51
N VAL A 11 -5.24 -6.77 -4.49
CA VAL A 11 -3.84 -7.19 -4.53
C VAL A 11 -3.49 -8.03 -3.30
N ILE A 12 -3.90 -7.62 -2.09
CA ILE A 12 -3.65 -8.37 -0.86
C ILE A 12 -4.32 -9.74 -0.91
N ARG A 13 -5.57 -9.82 -1.38
CA ARG A 13 -6.29 -11.09 -1.52
C ARG A 13 -5.60 -12.01 -2.53
N PHE A 14 -5.14 -11.46 -3.64
CA PHE A 14 -4.38 -12.20 -4.65
C PHE A 14 -3.06 -12.73 -4.07
N ALA A 15 -2.27 -11.88 -3.42
CA ALA A 15 -1.00 -12.27 -2.83
C ALA A 15 -1.18 -13.34 -1.74
N ASN A 16 -2.20 -13.20 -0.89
CA ASN A 16 -2.52 -14.22 0.13
C ASN A 16 -2.94 -15.56 -0.50
N LYS A 17 -3.75 -15.55 -1.57
CA LYS A 17 -4.16 -16.75 -2.29
C LYS A 17 -2.96 -17.50 -2.90
N HIS A 18 -1.98 -16.77 -3.39
CA HIS A 18 -0.81 -17.31 -4.10
C HIS A 18 0.45 -17.41 -3.23
N ARG A 19 0.36 -17.10 -1.93
CA ARG A 19 1.49 -17.07 -0.98
C ARG A 19 2.65 -16.22 -1.48
N LEU A 20 2.33 -15.01 -1.96
CA LEU A 20 3.30 -14.05 -2.48
C LEU A 20 3.68 -13.03 -1.40
N PHE A 21 4.96 -12.67 -1.37
CA PHE A 21 5.48 -11.57 -0.57
C PHE A 21 5.16 -10.23 -1.25
N ILE A 22 4.64 -9.25 -0.49
CA ILE A 22 4.35 -7.91 -1.02
C ILE A 22 5.53 -6.96 -0.75
N LEU A 23 6.03 -6.33 -1.83
CA LEU A 23 6.96 -5.21 -1.78
C LEU A 23 6.20 -3.94 -2.18
N ALA A 24 5.82 -3.11 -1.21
CA ALA A 24 5.06 -1.88 -1.43
C ALA A 24 6.00 -0.67 -1.49
N ASP A 25 6.27 -0.17 -2.70
CA ASP A 25 7.08 1.04 -2.91
C ASP A 25 6.19 2.30 -2.82
N GLU A 26 6.17 2.93 -1.65
CA GLU A 26 5.26 4.04 -1.28
C GLU A 26 5.99 5.40 -1.24
N VAL A 27 7.08 5.55 -2.00
CA VAL A 27 7.96 6.74 -2.01
C VAL A 27 7.29 8.05 -2.47
N TYR A 28 6.14 7.99 -3.16
CA TYR A 28 5.39 9.18 -3.60
C TYR A 28 4.15 9.49 -2.75
N GLN A 29 4.12 9.04 -1.49
CA GLN A 29 2.95 9.22 -0.61
C GLN A 29 2.48 10.68 -0.44
N GLU A 30 3.37 11.66 -0.62
CA GLU A 30 3.07 13.09 -0.49
C GLU A 30 2.61 13.76 -1.80
N ASN A 31 2.80 13.11 -2.96
CA ASN A 31 2.50 13.67 -4.28
C ASN A 31 1.05 13.40 -4.74
N VAL A 32 0.09 13.67 -3.86
CA VAL A 32 -1.34 13.48 -4.15
C VAL A 32 -1.94 14.82 -4.59
N TYR A 33 -1.93 15.07 -5.90
CA TYR A 33 -2.38 16.33 -6.51
C TYR A 33 -3.88 16.38 -6.86
N LEU A 34 -4.61 15.27 -6.66
CA LEU A 34 -6.04 15.18 -6.95
C LEU A 34 -6.86 15.41 -5.68
N PRO A 35 -7.80 16.39 -5.65
CA PRO A 35 -8.56 16.78 -4.46
C PRO A 35 -9.27 15.62 -3.73
N ASP A 36 -9.74 14.62 -4.48
CA ASP A 36 -10.51 13.49 -3.96
C ASP A 36 -9.68 12.21 -3.79
N SER A 37 -8.39 12.25 -4.12
CA SER A 37 -7.50 11.11 -3.95
C SER A 37 -6.78 11.23 -2.62
N LYS A 38 -6.77 10.15 -1.83
CA LYS A 38 -6.00 10.06 -0.58
C LYS A 38 -5.07 8.88 -0.71
N PHE A 39 -3.81 9.07 -0.32
CA PHE A 39 -2.89 7.97 -0.16
C PHE A 39 -3.42 7.02 0.92
N VAL A 40 -3.49 5.73 0.59
CA VAL A 40 -3.84 4.65 1.51
C VAL A 40 -2.68 3.66 1.46
N SER A 41 -2.01 3.45 2.59
CA SER A 41 -0.88 2.52 2.63
C SER A 41 -1.34 1.07 2.58
N PHE A 42 -0.54 0.21 1.94
CA PHE A 42 -0.71 -1.24 1.94
C PHE A 42 -0.80 -1.80 3.35
N LYS A 43 0.02 -1.27 4.27
CA LYS A 43 0.00 -1.71 5.68
C LYS A 43 -1.33 -1.42 6.36
N LYS A 44 -1.95 -0.26 6.10
CA LYS A 44 -3.25 0.10 6.67
C LYS A 44 -4.34 -0.87 6.21
N VAL A 45 -4.39 -1.15 4.90
CA VAL A 45 -5.38 -2.05 4.31
C VAL A 45 -5.17 -3.50 4.76
N LEU A 46 -3.91 -3.94 4.82
CA LEU A 46 -3.55 -5.28 5.29
C LEU A 46 -4.06 -5.53 6.71
N MET A 47 -3.88 -4.55 7.61
CA MET A 47 -4.35 -4.65 9.00
C MET A 47 -5.87 -4.56 9.11
N SER A 48 -6.56 -3.79 8.25
CA SER A 48 -8.02 -3.70 8.28
C SER A 48 -8.71 -4.98 7.83
N LEU A 49 -8.10 -5.77 6.94
CA LEU A 49 -8.63 -7.04 6.45
C LEU A 49 -8.59 -8.18 7.49
N ARG A 50 -7.84 -8.01 8.60
CA ARG A 50 -7.68 -9.00 9.70
C ARG A 50 -7.22 -10.37 9.19
N ALA A 51 -7.32 -11.39 10.04
CA ALA A 51 -6.96 -12.76 9.66
C ALA A 51 -7.87 -13.28 8.54
N PRO A 52 -7.34 -14.02 7.56
CA PRO A 52 -5.95 -14.52 7.46
C PRO A 52 -4.96 -13.53 6.81
N TYR A 53 -5.44 -12.40 6.26
CA TYR A 53 -4.62 -11.49 5.44
C TYR A 53 -3.56 -10.74 6.23
N ASN A 54 -3.83 -10.40 7.49
CA ASN A 54 -2.88 -9.69 8.37
C ASN A 54 -1.61 -10.48 8.72
N GLN A 55 -1.50 -11.75 8.30
CA GLN A 55 -0.31 -12.59 8.46
C GLN A 55 0.57 -12.62 7.20
N LEU A 56 0.13 -12.00 6.10
CA LEU A 56 0.89 -11.93 4.86
C LEU A 56 2.18 -11.12 5.06
N GLU A 57 3.26 -11.58 4.44
CA GLU A 57 4.54 -10.89 4.48
C GLU A 57 4.51 -9.63 3.59
N LEU A 58 4.84 -8.48 4.19
CA LEU A 58 4.84 -7.16 3.56
C LEU A 58 6.09 -6.39 3.97
N ALA A 59 6.84 -5.88 2.98
CA ALA A 59 7.82 -4.82 3.18
C ALA A 59 7.32 -3.55 2.50
N SER A 60 7.23 -2.44 3.24
CA SER A 60 6.88 -1.11 2.70
C SER A 60 8.14 -0.24 2.70
N PHE A 61 8.39 0.41 1.57
CA PHE A 61 9.54 1.29 1.35
C PHE A 61 9.08 2.74 1.33
N HIS A 62 9.84 3.57 2.05
CA HIS A 62 9.69 5.02 2.01
C HIS A 62 11.09 5.66 1.87
N SER A 63 11.16 6.83 1.23
CA SER A 63 12.41 7.53 0.98
C SER A 63 12.27 9.01 1.30
N ALA A 64 13.30 9.58 1.95
CA ALA A 64 13.43 11.01 2.17
C ALA A 64 13.91 11.77 0.91
N SER A 65 14.27 11.06 -0.16
CA SER A 65 14.76 11.65 -1.43
C SER A 65 13.65 12.04 -2.41
N LYS A 66 12.38 11.90 -1.99
CA LYS A 66 11.19 12.25 -2.77
C LYS A 66 10.13 12.84 -1.83
N GLY A 67 10.02 14.16 -1.82
CA GLY A 67 9.03 14.94 -1.07
C GLY A 67 9.42 16.41 -1.08
N TRP A 68 8.63 17.30 -0.46
CA TRP A 68 8.96 18.74 -0.44
C TRP A 68 10.31 19.07 0.24
N TYR A 69 10.89 18.10 0.94
CA TYR A 69 12.19 18.19 1.60
C TYR A 69 13.39 17.77 0.73
N GLY A 70 13.19 17.28 -0.50
CA GLY A 70 14.26 16.86 -1.43
C GLY A 70 13.77 16.03 -2.62
#